data_AF-A0A2M7YWQ6-F1
#
_entry.id   AF-A0A2M7YWQ6-F1
#
_cell.length_a   1.000
_cell.length_b   1.000
_cell.length_c   1.000
_cell.angle_alpha   90.00
_cell.angle_beta   90.00
_cell.angle_gamma   90.00
#
_symmetry.space_group_name_H-M   'P 1'
#
loop_
_entity.id
_entity.type
_entity.pdbx_description
1 polymer ?
#
loop_
_entity_poly.entity_id
_entity_poly.type
_entity_poly.pdbx_seq_one_letter_code
_entity_poly.pdbx_strand_id
1 'polypeptide(L)'
;MPQRFCHHLEEYGVLFTRAEAAYEAFNAMVDRAVSEEDTAELKRALDKALEDWQRETRTLRTAFQELHAQGKIVLPRNALSGNRPTSEHPGLSKCAECRHPVPRLEFSEWQIAHNGAVNFRGEELDLDNTELALVK
;
A
#
# COMPACT_ATOMS: atom_id res chain seq x y z
N MET A 1 2.67 12.18 -20.33
CA MET A 1 3.14 11.51 -19.09
C MET A 1 3.37 10.04 -19.43
N PRO A 2 4.51 9.43 -19.06
CA PRO A 2 4.71 8.00 -19.29
C PRO A 2 3.62 7.21 -18.55
N GLN A 3 3.00 6.24 -19.23
CA GLN A 3 1.97 5.40 -18.60
C GLN A 3 2.62 4.55 -17.49
N ARG A 4 2.16 4.71 -16.24
CA ARG A 4 2.64 3.92 -15.09
C ARG A 4 2.33 2.42 -15.27
N PHE A 5 1.30 2.10 -16.05
CA PHE A 5 0.86 0.74 -16.37
C PHE A 5 0.87 0.50 -17.87
N CYS A 6 1.13 -0.74 -18.29
CA CYS A 6 0.91 -1.15 -19.67
C CYS A 6 -0.58 -1.46 -19.92
N HIS A 7 -1.03 -1.39 -21.18
CA HIS A 7 -2.43 -1.66 -21.54
C HIS A 7 -2.90 -3.10 -21.18
N HIS A 8 -1.99 -4.06 -21.04
CA HIS A 8 -2.32 -5.43 -20.62
C HIS A 8 -2.79 -5.53 -19.16
N LEU A 9 -2.51 -4.49 -18.35
CA LEU A 9 -2.79 -4.44 -16.92
C LEU A 9 -3.58 -3.16 -16.57
N GLU A 10 -4.42 -2.67 -17.48
CA GLU A 10 -5.17 -1.43 -17.30
C GLU A 10 -6.11 -1.49 -16.09
N GLU A 11 -6.86 -2.58 -15.93
CA GLU A 11 -7.74 -2.79 -14.77
C GLU A 11 -6.96 -2.79 -13.45
N TYR A 12 -5.79 -3.42 -13.45
CA TYR A 12 -4.89 -3.38 -12.29
C TYR A 12 -4.42 -1.96 -11.98
N GLY A 13 -4.13 -1.16 -13.01
CA GLY A 13 -3.77 0.25 -12.86
C GLY A 13 -4.88 1.11 -12.26
N VAL A 14 -6.14 0.84 -12.62
CA VAL A 14 -7.31 1.50 -12.00
C VAL A 14 -7.41 1.15 -10.52
N LEU A 15 -7.28 -0.14 -10.17
CA LEU A 15 -7.30 -0.58 -8.76
C LEU A 15 -6.13 0.02 -7.97
N PHE A 16 -4.95 0.11 -8.58
CA PHE A 16 -3.78 0.72 -7.95
C PHE A 16 -4.03 2.18 -7.63
N THR A 17 -4.54 2.94 -8.60
CA THR A 17 -4.85 4.37 -8.42
C THR A 17 -5.88 4.59 -7.32
N ARG A 18 -6.90 3.73 -7.23
CA ARG A 18 -7.90 3.79 -6.15
C ARG A 18 -7.28 3.55 -4.77
N ALA A 19 -6.42 2.55 -4.66
CA ALA A 19 -5.78 2.22 -3.40
C ALA A 19 -4.72 3.27 -2.99
N GLU A 20 -4.02 3.88 -3.95
CA GLU A 20 -3.12 5.04 -3.73
C GLU A 20 -3.94 6.24 -3.20
N ALA A 21 -5.07 6.57 -3.83
CA ALA A 21 -5.95 7.64 -3.36
C ALA A 21 -6.54 7.38 -1.97
N ALA A 22 -6.93 6.13 -1.67
CA ALA A 22 -7.44 5.77 -0.34
C ALA A 22 -6.34 5.86 0.74
N TYR A 23 -5.10 5.50 0.39
CA TYR A 23 -3.94 5.66 1.26
C TYR A 23 -3.64 7.14 1.56
N GLU A 24 -3.64 7.98 0.53
CA GLU A 24 -3.47 9.44 0.69
C GLU A 24 -4.58 10.05 1.54
N ALA A 25 -5.83 9.66 1.33
CA ALA A 25 -6.97 10.13 2.12
C ALA A 25 -6.86 9.72 3.59
N PHE A 26 -6.42 8.49 3.87
CA PHE A 26 -6.17 8.03 5.23
C PHE A 26 -5.05 8.81 5.91
N ASN A 27 -3.90 9.00 5.23
CA ASN A 27 -2.80 9.81 5.75
C ASN A 27 -3.26 11.25 6.07
N ALA A 28 -4.09 11.86 5.22
CA ALA A 28 -4.65 13.18 5.47
C ALA A 28 -5.58 13.22 6.70
N MET A 29 -6.31 12.14 6.99
CA MET A 29 -7.11 12.04 8.22
C MET A 29 -6.22 11.86 9.46
N VAL A 30 -5.12 11.13 9.35
CA VAL A 30 -4.13 11.01 10.43
C VAL A 30 -3.47 12.35 10.73
N ASP A 31 -3.04 13.10 9.69
CA ASP A 31 -2.49 14.45 9.84
C ASP A 31 -3.45 15.38 10.61
N ARG A 32 -4.76 15.28 10.31
CA ARG A 32 -5.81 16.01 11.03
C ARG A 32 -5.99 15.53 12.46
N ALA A 33 -6.01 14.22 12.69
CA ALA A 33 -6.13 13.63 14.03
C ALA A 33 -4.98 14.02 14.96
N VAL A 34 -3.78 14.24 14.42
CA VAL A 34 -2.62 14.72 15.18
C VAL A 34 -2.71 16.22 15.48
N SER A 35 -3.37 17.01 14.63
CA SER A 35 -3.37 18.48 14.72
C SER A 35 -4.62 19.09 15.37
N GLU A 36 -5.77 18.41 15.30
CA GLU A 36 -7.07 18.89 15.78
C GLU A 36 -7.39 18.30 17.16
N GLU A 37 -8.26 18.97 17.93
CA GLU A 37 -8.78 18.40 19.18
C GLU A 37 -9.55 17.10 18.90
N ASP A 38 -9.40 16.13 19.81
CA ASP A 38 -10.03 14.83 19.67
C ASP A 38 -11.56 14.95 19.73
N THR A 39 -12.22 14.74 18.58
CA THR A 39 -13.68 14.75 18.47
C THR A 39 -14.22 13.40 18.02
N ALA A 40 -15.42 13.05 18.49
CA ALA A 40 -16.10 11.82 18.07
C ALA A 40 -16.43 11.79 16.56
N GLU A 41 -16.45 12.94 15.89
CA GLU A 41 -16.60 13.04 14.43
C GLU A 41 -15.28 12.72 13.72
N LEU A 42 -14.16 13.25 14.23
CA LEU A 42 -12.82 12.98 13.70
C LEU A 42 -12.44 11.50 13.83
N LYS A 43 -12.73 10.87 14.98
CA LYS A 43 -12.54 9.40 15.14
C LYS A 43 -13.32 8.61 14.10
N ARG A 44 -14.61 8.92 13.93
CA ARG A 44 -15.46 8.24 12.92
C ARG A 44 -14.97 8.44 11.50
N ALA A 45 -14.46 9.64 11.17
CA ALA A 45 -13.88 9.91 9.86
C ALA A 45 -12.57 9.14 9.64
N LEU A 46 -11.72 9.05 10.67
CA LEU A 46 -10.48 8.29 10.65
C LEU A 46 -10.73 6.78 10.49
N ASP A 47 -11.67 6.22 11.28
CA ASP A 47 -12.05 4.80 11.20
C ASP A 47 -12.56 4.46 9.79
N LYS A 48 -13.42 5.31 9.23
CA LYS A 48 -13.92 5.13 7.87
C LYS A 48 -12.80 5.20 6.83
N ALA A 49 -11.87 6.14 6.96
CA ALA A 49 -10.73 6.25 6.04
C ALA A 49 -9.81 5.03 6.13
N LEU A 50 -9.61 4.48 7.33
CA LEU A 50 -8.88 3.23 7.55
C LEU A 50 -9.59 2.04 6.88
N GLU A 51 -10.89 1.89 7.10
CA GLU A 51 -11.70 0.83 6.46
C GLU A 51 -11.64 0.91 4.93
N ASP A 52 -11.77 2.12 4.39
CA ASP A 52 -11.68 2.38 2.95
C ASP A 52 -10.30 2.01 2.41
N TRP A 53 -9.23 2.45 3.05
CA TRP A 53 -7.86 2.10 2.66
C TRP A 53 -7.59 0.58 2.73
N GLN A 54 -8.01 -0.08 3.81
CA GLN A 54 -7.88 -1.53 3.96
C GLN A 54 -8.64 -2.30 2.88
N ARG A 55 -9.85 -1.86 2.54
CA ARG A 55 -10.68 -2.47 1.50
C ARG A 55 -10.01 -2.36 0.13
N GLU A 56 -9.62 -1.15 -0.28
CA GLU A 56 -8.98 -0.93 -1.59
C GLU A 56 -7.65 -1.69 -1.70
N THR A 57 -6.85 -1.72 -0.62
CA THR A 57 -5.60 -2.48 -0.57
C THR A 57 -5.83 -3.99 -0.68
N ARG A 58 -6.89 -4.51 -0.04
CA ARG A 58 -7.27 -5.93 -0.16
C ARG A 58 -7.69 -6.26 -1.59
N THR A 59 -8.53 -5.43 -2.20
CA THR A 59 -8.95 -5.59 -3.60
C THR A 59 -7.75 -5.60 -4.55
N LEU A 60 -6.83 -4.64 -4.40
CA LEU A 60 -5.60 -4.59 -5.20
C LEU A 60 -4.75 -5.85 -5.03
N ARG A 61 -4.59 -6.32 -3.79
CA ARG A 61 -3.81 -7.53 -3.48
C ARG A 61 -4.42 -8.76 -4.12
N THR A 62 -5.74 -8.95 -4.01
CA THR A 62 -6.46 -10.06 -4.63
C THR A 62 -6.29 -10.02 -6.15
N ALA A 63 -6.50 -8.86 -6.79
CA ALA A 63 -6.30 -8.73 -8.23
C ALA A 63 -4.86 -9.05 -8.66
N PHE A 64 -3.85 -8.59 -7.90
CA PHE A 64 -2.45 -8.94 -8.17
C PHE A 64 -2.21 -10.46 -8.11
N GLN A 65 -2.74 -11.13 -7.08
CA GLN A 65 -2.60 -12.58 -6.91
C GLN A 65 -3.28 -13.36 -8.04
N GLU A 66 -4.47 -12.93 -8.47
CA GLU A 66 -5.19 -13.52 -9.60
C GLU A 66 -4.43 -13.34 -10.91
N LEU A 67 -3.91 -12.14 -11.18
CA LEU A 67 -3.12 -11.86 -12.38
C LEU A 67 -1.80 -12.66 -12.40
N HIS A 68 -1.19 -12.88 -11.24
CA HIS A 68 -0.05 -13.78 -11.11
C HIS A 68 -0.43 -15.24 -11.36
N ALA A 69 -1.54 -15.71 -10.79
CA ALA A 69 -2.03 -17.09 -10.98
C ALA A 69 -2.42 -17.36 -12.45
N GLN A 70 -2.93 -16.34 -13.15
CA GLN A 70 -3.19 -16.37 -14.60
C GLN A 70 -1.92 -16.28 -15.46
N GLY A 71 -0.74 -16.10 -14.85
CA GLY A 71 0.52 -15.93 -15.56
C GLY A 71 0.69 -14.59 -16.28
N LYS A 72 -0.20 -13.60 -16.05
CA LYS A 72 -0.11 -12.25 -16.63
C LYS A 72 0.91 -11.37 -15.94
N ILE A 73 1.21 -11.65 -14.66
CA ILE A 73 2.29 -11.03 -13.90
C ILE A 73 3.35 -12.08 -13.59
N VAL A 74 4.62 -11.74 -13.80
CA VAL A 74 5.78 -12.57 -13.50
C VAL A 74 6.51 -11.99 -12.31
N LEU A 75 6.68 -12.80 -11.26
CA LEU A 75 7.52 -12.46 -10.12
C LEU A 75 9.01 -12.70 -10.44
N PRO A 76 9.92 -11.88 -9.92
CA PRO A 76 11.35 -12.13 -10.08
C PRO A 76 11.76 -13.43 -9.38
N ARG A 77 12.65 -14.22 -10.01
CA ARG A 77 13.13 -15.52 -9.49
C ARG A 77 13.76 -15.44 -8.08
N ASN A 78 14.24 -14.26 -7.67
CA ASN A 78 14.84 -14.05 -6.36
C ASN A 78 13.85 -13.65 -5.25
N ALA A 79 12.55 -13.48 -5.56
CA ALA A 79 11.55 -13.20 -4.55
C ALA A 79 11.35 -14.36 -3.55
N LEU A 80 11.80 -15.57 -3.90
CA LEU A 80 11.68 -16.78 -3.08
C LEU A 80 12.98 -17.20 -2.37
N SER A 81 14.13 -16.59 -2.69
CA SER A 81 15.45 -17.09 -2.28
C SER A 81 16.19 -16.21 -1.27
N GLY A 82 15.57 -15.17 -0.73
CA GLY A 82 16.17 -14.32 0.33
C GLY A 82 17.40 -13.51 -0.09
N ASN A 83 17.87 -13.63 -1.33
CA ASN A 83 19.03 -12.91 -1.83
C ASN A 83 18.62 -11.58 -2.46
N ARG A 84 19.07 -10.49 -1.83
CA ARG A 84 18.87 -9.09 -2.27
C ARG A 84 19.34 -8.92 -3.73
N PRO A 85 18.50 -8.46 -4.67
CA PRO A 85 18.91 -8.26 -6.05
C PRO A 85 19.84 -7.05 -6.19
N THR A 86 20.86 -7.17 -7.04
CA THR A 86 21.92 -6.18 -7.30
C THR A 86 21.70 -5.32 -8.56
N SER A 87 20.51 -5.35 -9.18
CA SER A 87 20.19 -4.51 -10.35
C SER A 87 19.47 -3.23 -9.95
N GLU A 88 19.70 -2.12 -10.66
CA GLU A 88 19.13 -0.77 -10.46
C GLU A 88 17.58 -0.70 -10.39
N HIS A 89 16.89 -1.81 -10.65
CA HIS A 89 15.48 -2.03 -10.31
C HIS A 89 15.31 -3.41 -9.64
N PRO A 90 15.62 -3.53 -8.34
CA PRO A 90 15.58 -4.81 -7.66
C PRO A 90 14.13 -5.22 -7.40
N GLY A 91 13.73 -6.42 -7.83
CA GLY A 91 12.54 -7.09 -7.27
C GLY A 91 11.15 -6.70 -7.81
N LEU A 92 11.04 -5.82 -8.81
CA LEU A 92 9.73 -5.45 -9.37
C LEU A 92 9.13 -6.59 -10.20
N SER A 93 7.85 -6.86 -9.94
CA SER A 93 7.04 -7.78 -10.74
C SER A 93 6.86 -7.21 -12.14
N LYS A 94 6.71 -8.03 -13.17
CA LYS A 94 6.64 -7.58 -14.57
C LYS A 94 5.42 -8.14 -15.27
N CYS A 95 4.85 -7.40 -16.22
CA CYS A 95 3.88 -7.97 -17.15
C CYS A 95 4.54 -9.11 -17.94
N ALA A 96 3.82 -10.22 -18.11
CA ALA A 96 4.33 -11.38 -18.86
C ALA A 96 4.49 -11.06 -20.36
N GLU A 97 3.57 -10.28 -20.92
CA GLU A 97 3.52 -9.95 -22.35
C GLU A 97 4.61 -8.95 -22.75
N CYS A 98 4.62 -7.78 -22.12
CA CYS A 98 5.47 -6.66 -22.55
C CYS A 98 6.65 -6.39 -21.61
N ARG A 99 6.80 -7.17 -20.52
CA ARG A 99 7.86 -7.02 -19.51
C ARG A 99 7.87 -5.67 -18.77
N HIS A 100 6.85 -4.83 -18.98
CA HIS A 100 6.67 -3.55 -18.28
C HIS A 100 6.64 -3.79 -16.76
N PRO A 101 7.35 -2.98 -15.96
CA PRO A 101 7.31 -3.08 -14.51
C PRO A 101 5.90 -2.87 -13.97
N VAL A 102 5.50 -3.73 -13.03
CA VAL A 102 4.24 -3.62 -12.30
C VAL A 102 4.56 -2.96 -10.95
N PRO A 103 4.10 -1.74 -10.69
CA PRO A 103 4.35 -1.06 -9.43
C PRO A 103 3.64 -1.79 -8.28
N ARG A 104 4.16 -1.60 -7.07
CA ARG A 104 3.54 -2.04 -5.81
C ARG A 104 3.25 -0.80 -4.98
N LEU A 105 2.19 -0.86 -4.17
CA LEU A 105 1.96 0.17 -3.16
C LEU A 105 3.08 0.10 -2.13
N GLU A 106 3.66 1.25 -1.85
CA GLU A 106 4.65 1.45 -0.80
C GLU A 106 3.99 2.29 0.30
N PHE A 107 4.22 1.91 1.55
CA PHE A 107 3.66 2.59 2.73
C PHE A 107 4.80 3.28 3.49
N SER A 108 5.58 4.11 2.81
CA SER A 108 6.81 4.71 3.35
C SER A 108 6.57 5.60 4.57
N GLU A 109 5.34 6.06 4.77
CA GLU A 109 5.00 7.00 5.84
C GLU A 109 4.81 6.25 7.15
N TRP A 110 4.72 4.92 7.12
CA TRP A 110 4.46 4.08 8.28
C TRP A 110 5.66 3.18 8.57
N GLN A 111 6.10 3.17 9.82
CA GLN A 111 7.14 2.26 10.30
C GLN A 111 6.68 1.59 11.58
N ILE A 112 6.86 0.27 11.68
CA ILE A 112 6.63 -0.45 12.93
C ILE A 112 8.00 -0.69 13.57
N ALA A 113 8.25 -0.04 14.70
CA ALA A 113 9.47 -0.23 15.46
C ALA A 113 9.50 -1.62 16.14
N HIS A 114 10.69 -2.08 16.51
CA HIS A 114 10.89 -3.41 17.10
C HIS A 114 10.14 -3.63 18.42
N ASN A 115 9.80 -2.55 19.12
CA ASN A 115 9.00 -2.54 20.35
C ASN A 115 7.48 -2.58 20.08
N GLY A 116 7.05 -2.64 18.82
CA GLY A 116 5.63 -2.62 18.43
C GLY A 116 5.04 -1.22 18.29
N ALA A 117 5.82 -0.15 18.53
CA ALA A 117 5.37 1.21 18.33
C ALA A 117 5.17 1.50 16.83
N VAL A 118 4.13 2.27 16.53
CA VAL A 118 3.80 2.68 15.16
C VAL A 118 4.25 4.12 14.99
N ASN A 119 5.17 4.33 14.05
CA ASN A 119 5.62 5.65 13.65
C ASN A 119 4.91 6.06 12.37
N PHE A 120 4.40 7.29 12.35
CA PHE A 120 3.89 7.95 11.16
C PHE A 120 4.78 9.15 10.85
N ARG A 121 5.43 9.17 9.67
CA ARG A 121 6.39 10.21 9.23
C ARG A 121 7.51 10.52 10.21
N GLY A 122 7.90 9.54 11.02
CA GLY A 122 8.96 9.68 12.03
C GLY A 122 8.48 10.17 13.39
N GLU A 123 7.17 10.40 13.57
CA GLU A 123 6.54 10.68 14.85
C GLU A 123 5.94 9.38 15.41
N GLU A 124 6.27 9.07 16.65
CA GLU A 124 5.67 7.94 17.36
C GLU A 124 4.21 8.29 17.69
N LEU A 125 3.28 7.49 17.19
CA LEU A 125 1.88 7.63 17.56
C LEU A 125 1.69 6.99 18.93
N ASP A 126 1.27 7.78 19.91
CA ASP A 126 0.83 7.29 21.21
C ASP A 126 -0.52 6.57 21.06
N LEU A 127 -0.44 5.29 20.68
CA LEU A 127 -1.59 4.44 20.41
C LEU A 127 -2.14 3.79 21.70
N ASP A 128 -2.25 4.54 22.80
CA ASP A 128 -3.00 4.06 23.97
C ASP A 128 -4.53 4.00 23.72
N ASN A 129 -5.03 4.51 22.58
CA ASN A 129 -6.47 4.61 22.30
C ASN A 129 -6.91 4.36 20.85
N THR A 130 -6.04 3.90 19.96
CA THR A 130 -6.44 3.65 18.56
C THR A 130 -6.10 2.21 18.20
N GLU A 131 -7.11 1.39 18.02
CA GLU A 131 -7.05 0.04 17.41
C GLU A 131 -6.63 0.13 15.93
N LEU A 132 -5.50 0.78 15.65
CA LEU A 132 -4.82 0.70 14.37
C LEU A 132 -4.10 -0.65 14.33
N ALA A 133 -4.88 -1.71 14.15
CA ALA A 133 -4.40 -2.99 13.70
C ALA A 133 -3.81 -2.80 12.29
N LEU A 134 -2.59 -2.29 12.22
CA LEU A 134 -1.78 -2.30 11.00
C LEU A 134 -1.59 -3.78 10.64
N VAL A 135 -2.30 -4.13 9.59
CA VAL A 135 -2.46 -5.45 9.00
C VAL A 135 -1.17 -6.28 9.08
N LYS A 136 -1.20 -7.33 9.91
CA LYS A 136 -0.29 -8.48 9.78
C LYS A 136 -0.59 -9.26 8.49
#